data_AF-A0A7Z2J9S4-F1
#
_entry.id   AF-A0A7Z2J9S4-F1
#
_cell.length_a   1.000
_cell.length_b   1.000
_cell.length_c   1.000
_cell.angle_alpha   90.00
_cell.angle_beta   90.00
_cell.angle_gamma   90.00
#
_symmetry.space_group_name_H-M   'P 1'
#
loop_
_entity.id
_entity.type
_entity.pdbx_description
1 polymer ?
#
loop_
_entity_poly.entity_id
_entity_poly.type
_entity_poly.pdbx_seq_one_letter_code
_entity_poly.pdbx_strand_id
1 'polypeptide(L)'
;MWVVGVGLILNLVACVASFSQLLHHVSNQSAANFFATFLVMWAFLIIGFIMLLAGRVKGGAALLTVGSLMFVGANAVLFGASVFAIVAAIVAAVTIFGAVRIARGRQTA
;
A
#
# COMPACT_ATOMS: atom_id res chain seq x y z
N MET A 1 -7.73 -13.77 5.16
CA MET A 1 -6.88 -13.50 3.98
C MET A 1 -7.55 -12.59 2.97
N TRP A 2 -8.86 -12.71 2.78
CA TRP A 2 -9.68 -11.81 1.94
C TRP A 2 -9.46 -10.31 2.19
N VAL A 3 -9.42 -9.87 3.45
CA VAL A 3 -9.24 -8.44 3.81
C VAL A 3 -7.92 -7.85 3.29
N VAL A 4 -6.83 -8.62 3.31
CA VAL A 4 -5.52 -8.15 2.80
C VAL A 4 -5.52 -8.10 1.28
N GLY A 5 -6.11 -9.11 0.63
CA GLY A 5 -6.29 -9.10 -0.83
C GLY A 5 -7.16 -7.94 -1.32
N VAL A 6 -8.26 -7.66 -0.63
CA VAL A 6 -9.11 -6.49 -0.90
C VAL A 6 -8.33 -5.19 -0.67
N GLY A 7 -7.55 -5.10 0.41
CA GLY A 7 -6.67 -3.95 0.66
C GLY A 7 -5.65 -3.70 -0.45
N LEU A 8 -5.05 -4.76 -1.01
CA LEU A 8 -4.14 -4.68 -2.16
C LEU A 8 -4.82 -4.16 -3.43
N ILE A 9 -6.02 -4.67 -3.75
CA ILE A 9 -6.78 -4.20 -4.92
C ILE A 9 -7.22 -2.75 -4.74
N LEU A 10 -7.71 -2.38 -3.55
CA LEU A 10 -8.06 -0.99 -3.24
C LEU A 10 -6.85 -0.06 -3.32
N ASN A 11 -5.66 -0.51 -2.91
CA ASN A 11 -4.41 0.23 -3.06
C ASN A 11 -4.05 0.47 -4.53
N LEU A 12 -4.16 -0.58 -5.36
CA LEU A 12 -3.94 -0.49 -6.81
C LEU A 12 -4.91 0.51 -7.47
N VAL A 13 -6.20 0.43 -7.17
CA VAL A 13 -7.23 1.32 -7.73
C VAL A 13 -7.00 2.77 -7.30
N ALA A 14 -6.74 3.01 -6.01
CA ALA A 14 -6.42 4.35 -5.50
C ALA A 14 -5.17 4.94 -6.18
N CYS A 15 -4.17 4.10 -6.47
CA CYS A 15 -2.98 4.54 -7.18
C CYS A 15 -3.28 4.87 -8.65
N VAL A 16 -4.05 4.06 -9.36
CA VAL A 16 -4.45 4.34 -10.75
C VAL A 16 -5.23 5.66 -10.82
N ALA A 17 -6.11 5.92 -9.85
CA ALA A 17 -6.81 7.20 -9.76
C ALA A 17 -5.84 8.38 -9.52
N SER A 18 -4.89 8.23 -8.60
CA SER A 18 -3.88 9.26 -8.30
C SER A 18 -2.97 9.55 -9.50
N PHE A 19 -2.56 8.50 -10.22
CA PHE A 19 -1.74 8.59 -11.43
C PHE A 19 -2.51 9.25 -12.58
N SER A 20 -3.78 8.90 -12.77
CA SER A 20 -4.66 9.53 -13.76
C SER A 20 -4.80 11.04 -13.50
N GLN A 21 -4.96 11.45 -12.24
CA GLN A 21 -5.03 12.87 -11.88
C GLN A 21 -3.69 13.60 -12.10
N LEU A 22 -2.57 12.96 -11.76
CA LEU A 22 -1.22 13.50 -12.02
C LEU A 22 -0.97 13.71 -13.52
N LEU A 23 -1.38 12.77 -14.38
CA LEU A 23 -1.27 12.90 -15.83
C LEU A 23 -2.12 14.03 -16.40
N HIS A 24 -3.31 14.25 -15.81
CA HIS A 24 -4.23 15.29 -16.29
C HIS A 24 -3.90 16.70 -15.80
N HIS A 25 -3.19 16.86 -14.67
CA HIS A 25 -3.01 18.18 -14.02
C HIS A 25 -1.55 18.56 -13.76
N VAL A 26 -0.57 17.67 -13.94
CA VAL A 26 0.84 17.92 -13.59
C VAL A 26 1.77 17.49 -14.73
N SER A 27 2.94 18.13 -14.85
CA SER A 27 3.95 17.80 -15.86
C SER A 27 4.40 16.33 -15.82
N ASN A 28 4.75 15.77 -16.98
CA ASN A 28 5.19 14.36 -17.17
C ASN A 28 6.23 13.87 -16.15
N GLN A 29 7.10 14.77 -15.66
CA GLN A 29 8.17 14.42 -14.74
C GLN A 29 7.66 14.09 -13.32
N SER A 30 6.63 14.78 -12.84
CA SER A 30 6.05 14.49 -11.52
C SER A 30 5.26 13.18 -11.53
N ALA A 31 4.56 12.90 -12.64
CA ALA A 31 3.86 11.63 -12.83
C ALA A 31 4.83 10.44 -12.89
N ALA A 32 5.97 10.59 -13.58
CA ALA A 32 7.00 9.56 -13.68
C ALA A 32 7.63 9.23 -12.31
N ASN A 33 7.96 10.24 -11.51
CA ASN A 33 8.51 10.05 -10.16
C ASN A 33 7.52 9.37 -9.21
N PHE A 34 6.23 9.72 -9.29
CA PHE A 34 5.18 9.05 -8.54
C PHE A 34 5.06 7.57 -8.93
N PHE A 35 5.07 7.28 -10.24
CA PHE A 35 4.96 5.91 -10.74
C PHE A 35 6.16 5.03 -10.34
N ALA A 36 7.39 5.57 -10.40
CA ALA A 36 8.59 4.87 -9.97
C ALA A 36 8.55 4.54 -8.46
N THR A 37 8.16 5.52 -7.64
CA THR A 37 8.00 5.33 -6.19
C THR A 37 6.92 4.29 -5.90
N PHE A 38 5.80 4.35 -6.62
CA PHE A 38 4.73 3.38 -6.50
C PHE A 38 5.17 1.96 -6.85
N LEU A 39 5.87 1.75 -7.97
CA LEU A 39 6.33 0.41 -8.39
C LEU A 39 7.19 -0.26 -7.32
N VAL A 40 8.15 0.47 -6.75
CA VAL A 40 9.00 -0.01 -5.67
C VAL A 40 8.13 -0.43 -4.49
N MET A 41 7.21 0.44 -4.10
CA MET A 41 6.38 0.24 -2.92
C MET A 41 5.34 -0.87 -3.10
N TRP A 42 4.82 -1.04 -4.32
CA TRP A 42 3.90 -2.11 -4.69
C TRP A 42 4.60 -3.47 -4.70
N ALA A 43 5.88 -3.51 -5.07
CA ALA A 43 6.70 -4.71 -4.94
C ALA A 43 6.78 -5.18 -3.47
N PHE A 44 6.97 -4.25 -2.52
CA PHE A 44 6.94 -4.59 -1.08
C PHE A 44 5.59 -5.17 -0.64
N LEU A 45 4.48 -4.60 -1.11
CA LEU A 45 3.14 -5.09 -0.76
C LEU A 45 2.85 -6.48 -1.33
N ILE A 46 3.21 -6.73 -2.60
CA ILE A 46 3.05 -8.04 -3.25
C ILE A 46 3.92 -9.10 -2.59
N ILE A 47 5.20 -8.82 -2.36
CA ILE A 47 6.12 -9.76 -1.73
C ILE A 47 5.64 -10.07 -0.30
N GLY A 48 5.21 -9.06 0.45
CA GLY A 48 4.64 -9.22 1.78
C GLY A 48 3.39 -10.11 1.78
N PHE A 49 2.52 -9.97 0.78
CA PHE A 49 1.34 -10.80 0.60
C PHE A 49 1.69 -12.26 0.25
N ILE A 50 2.63 -12.49 -0.68
CA ILE A 50 3.09 -13.82 -1.06
C ILE A 50 3.74 -14.52 0.14
N MET A 51 4.54 -13.82 0.93
CA MET A 51 5.11 -14.37 2.17
C MET A 51 4.04 -14.77 3.19
N LEU A 52 2.97 -13.99 3.30
CA LEU A 52 1.81 -14.32 4.12
C LEU A 52 1.08 -15.57 3.63
N LEU A 53 0.95 -15.75 2.32
CA LEU A 53 0.41 -16.98 1.73
C LEU A 53 1.32 -18.19 1.98
N ALA A 54 2.64 -18.01 1.87
CA ALA A 54 3.65 -19.04 2.09
C ALA A 54 3.89 -19.38 3.58
N GLY A 55 3.08 -18.88 4.51
CA GLY A 55 3.18 -19.17 5.95
C GLY A 55 4.28 -18.39 6.68
N ARG A 56 5.06 -17.55 6.00
CA ARG A 56 6.07 -16.63 6.58
C ARG A 56 5.41 -15.37 7.12
N VAL A 57 4.48 -15.53 8.07
CA VAL A 57 3.59 -14.46 8.59
C VAL A 57 4.32 -13.24 9.15
N LYS A 58 5.42 -13.43 9.91
CA LYS A 58 6.19 -12.31 10.47
C LYS A 58 6.85 -11.45 9.40
N GLY A 59 7.49 -12.08 8.41
CA GLY A 59 8.13 -11.39 7.30
C GLY A 59 7.11 -10.70 6.39
N GLY A 60 6.02 -11.39 6.07
CA GLY A 60 4.93 -10.83 5.26
C GLY A 60 4.26 -9.62 5.91
N ALA A 61 3.97 -9.68 7.21
CA ALA A 61 3.38 -8.56 7.94
C ALA A 61 4.33 -7.36 8.05
N ALA A 62 5.63 -7.59 8.25
CA ALA A 62 6.62 -6.52 8.29
C ALA A 62 6.71 -5.79 6.94
N LEU A 63 6.81 -6.53 5.84
CA LEU A 63 6.86 -5.98 4.48
C LEU A 63 5.58 -5.21 4.13
N LEU A 64 4.41 -5.74 4.47
CA LEU A 64 3.13 -5.05 4.26
C LEU A 64 3.04 -3.75 5.07
N THR A 65 3.56 -3.74 6.29
CA THR A 65 3.54 -2.56 7.16
C THR A 65 4.49 -1.48 6.63
N VAL A 66 5.72 -1.86 6.26
CA VAL A 66 6.71 -0.94 5.68
C VAL A 66 6.20 -0.37 4.34
N GLY A 67 5.69 -1.22 3.46
CA GLY A 67 5.09 -0.79 2.20
C GLY A 67 3.92 0.17 2.43
N SER A 68 3.03 -0.15 3.38
CA SER A 68 1.89 0.73 3.70
C SER A 68 2.30 2.07 4.29
N LEU A 69 3.34 2.12 5.13
CA LEU A 69 3.88 3.37 5.69
C LEU A 69 4.55 4.24 4.61
N MET A 70 5.32 3.62 3.72
CA MET A 70 5.89 4.32 2.56
C MET A 70 4.79 4.89 1.66
N PHE A 71 3.64 4.21 1.56
CA PHE A 71 2.51 4.69 0.74
C PHE A 71 1.94 6.00 1.26
N VAL A 72 1.70 6.04 2.57
CA VAL A 72 1.20 7.23 3.25
C VAL A 72 2.23 8.34 3.17
N GLY A 73 3.50 8.04 3.44
CA GLY A 73 4.59 9.01 3.36
C GLY A 73 4.73 9.63 1.97
N ALA A 74 4.75 8.79 0.92
CA ALA A 74 4.83 9.26 -0.46
C ALA A 74 3.64 10.15 -0.82
N ASN A 75 2.40 9.72 -0.52
CA ASN A 75 1.21 10.52 -0.82
C ASN A 75 1.14 11.82 -0.01
N ALA A 76 1.58 11.82 1.25
CA ALA A 76 1.62 13.03 2.07
C ALA A 76 2.65 14.04 1.57
N VAL A 77 3.82 13.59 1.10
CA VAL A 77 4.85 14.47 0.53
C VAL A 77 4.42 15.02 -0.84
N LEU A 78 3.83 14.19 -1.70
CA LEU A 78 3.42 14.60 -3.05
C LEU A 78 2.16 15.45 -3.07
N PHE A 79 1.20 15.19 -2.17
CA PHE A 79 -0.13 15.80 -2.25
C PHE A 79 -0.57 16.53 -0.97
N GLY A 80 0.29 16.63 0.05
CA GLY A 80 -0.05 17.28 1.33
C GLY A 80 -1.26 16.64 2.03
N ALA A 81 -2.04 17.44 2.77
CA ALA A 81 -3.28 17.01 3.43
C ALA A 81 -4.47 16.93 2.46
N SER A 82 -4.30 16.23 1.34
CA SER A 82 -5.34 16.05 0.33
C SER A 82 -6.19 14.81 0.60
N VAL A 83 -7.33 14.72 -0.09
CA VAL A 83 -8.21 13.53 -0.10
C VAL A 83 -7.41 12.26 -0.44
N PHE A 84 -6.40 12.34 -1.31
CA PHE A 84 -5.54 11.21 -1.67
C PHE A 84 -4.67 10.74 -0.50
N ALA A 85 -4.12 11.66 0.30
CA ALA A 85 -3.38 11.29 1.51
C ALA A 85 -4.30 10.66 2.57
N ILE A 86 -5.53 11.14 2.70
CA ILE A 86 -6.53 10.57 3.61
C ILE A 86 -6.91 9.14 3.16
N VAL A 87 -7.20 8.95 1.87
CA VAL A 87 -7.52 7.63 1.30
C VAL A 87 -6.32 6.68 1.45
N ALA A 88 -5.10 7.16 1.19
CA ALA A 88 -3.89 6.37 1.38
C ALA A 88 -3.70 5.94 2.84
N ALA A 89 -3.98 6.82 3.81
CA ALA A 89 -3.92 6.49 5.23
C ALA A 89 -4.97 5.44 5.62
N ILE A 90 -6.20 5.53 5.11
CA ILE A 90 -7.24 4.54 5.36
C ILE A 90 -6.85 3.17 4.79
N VAL A 91 -6.36 3.13 3.54
CA VAL A 91 -5.93 1.89 2.90
C VAL A 91 -4.74 1.27 3.64
N ALA A 92 -3.77 2.08 4.06
CA ALA A 92 -2.65 1.63 4.87
C ALA A 92 -3.12 1.06 6.22
N ALA A 93 -4.03 1.73 6.90
CA ALA A 93 -4.59 1.27 8.16
C ALA A 93 -5.29 -0.09 8.01
N VAL A 94 -6.14 -0.25 6.97
CA VAL A 94 -6.82 -1.52 6.68
C VAL A 94 -5.81 -2.63 6.37
N THR A 95 -4.76 -2.34 5.61
CA THR A 95 -3.72 -3.31 5.22
C THR A 95 -2.90 -3.75 6.43
N ILE A 96 -2.49 -2.81 7.28
CA ILE A 96 -1.74 -3.08 8.52
C ILE A 96 -2.61 -3.88 9.49
N PHE A 97 -3.87 -3.45 9.72
CA PHE A 97 -4.77 -4.14 10.63
C PHE A 97 -5.08 -5.57 10.15
N GLY A 98 -5.26 -5.75 8.84
CA GLY A 98 -5.42 -7.05 8.21
C GLY A 98 -4.18 -7.95 8.39
N ALA A 99 -2.98 -7.40 8.18
CA ALA A 99 -1.72 -8.12 8.35
C ALA A 99 -1.49 -8.53 9.82
N VAL A 100 -1.70 -7.60 10.77
CA VAL A 100 -1.55 -7.84 12.21
C VAL A 100 -2.57 -8.87 12.72
N ARG A 101 -3.82 -8.79 12.28
CA ARG A 101 -4.86 -9.77 12.65
C ARG A 101 -4.49 -11.18 12.19
N ILE A 102 -3.98 -11.33 10.97
CA ILE A 102 -3.55 -12.63 10.44
C ILE A 102 -2.31 -13.14 11.18
N ALA A 103 -1.35 -12.26 11.48
CA ALA A 103 -0.17 -12.63 12.25
C ALA A 103 -0.53 -13.14 13.65
N ARG A 104 -1.47 -12.48 14.35
CA ARG A 104 -1.97 -12.92 15.67
C ARG A 104 -2.76 -14.22 15.61
N GLY A 105 -3.69 -14.35 14.65
CA GLY A 105 -4.54 -15.54 14.54
C GLY A 105 -3.80 -16.84 14.18
N ARG A 106 -2.63 -16.73 13.54
CA ARG A 106 -1.76 -17.88 13.22
C ARG A 106 -0.69 -18.18 14.28
N GLN A 107 -0.55 -17.34 15.32
CA GLN A 107 0.30 -17.64 16.47
C GLN A 107 -0.44 -18.45 17.55
N THR A 108 -1.77 -18.46 17.50
CA THR A 108 -2.66 -19.18 18.43
C THR A 108 -3.16 -20.52 17.91
N ALA A 109 -2.81 -20.90 16.67
CA ALA A 109 -3.17 -22.17 16.02
C ALA A 109 -1.91 -23.00 15.77
#